data_AF-A0A7Y3KTN9-F1
#
_entry.id   AF-A0A7Y3KTN9-F1
#
_cell.length_a   1.000
_cell.length_b   1.000
_cell.length_c   1.000
_cell.angle_alpha   90.00
_cell.angle_beta   90.00
_cell.angle_gamma   90.00
#
_symmetry.space_group_name_H-M   'P 1'
#
loop_
_entity.id
_entity.type
_entity.pdbx_description
1 polymer ?
#
loop_
_entity_poly.entity_id
_entity_poly.type
_entity_poly.pdbx_seq_one_letter_code
_entity_poly.pdbx_strand_id
1 'polypeptide(L)'
;MKATNDVFGRALWEWANGSLTPEVLERDDGFSQLGAGPEVYLSRFADWPAAERRAVRLLRGRVIDVGCGAGRVALHLQGRGMDVVGVDSSPLAVEAAQLRGVQEVWCRTIEGLEDRIGEFDWIVMFGNNFGILENPQRAREVLSDLARWSKPGARIAVESTNAYGGGAPGFDRTYYHHNKTMGRAPGQIRLRFRFEEMVGPWFDWLYVSRREMQRLLRGTGWHQLKVIGTALGEPYVAILERDQ
;
A
#
# COMPACT_ATOMS: atom_id res chain seq x y z
N MET A 1 -6.50 -11.49 25.67
CA MET A 1 -6.31 -10.58 24.52
C MET A 1 -7.68 -10.23 23.95
N LYS A 2 -7.99 -8.95 23.77
CA LYS A 2 -9.18 -8.53 23.02
C LYS A 2 -8.87 -8.67 21.54
N ALA A 3 -9.51 -9.61 20.85
CA ALA A 3 -9.47 -9.65 19.39
C ALA A 3 -10.21 -8.41 18.88
N THR A 4 -9.51 -7.56 18.13
CA THR A 4 -10.10 -6.46 17.36
C THR A 4 -9.62 -6.59 15.93
N ASN A 5 -10.51 -6.35 14.97
CA ASN A 5 -10.16 -6.46 13.56
C ASN A 5 -9.32 -5.27 13.07
N ASP A 6 -9.17 -4.21 13.87
CA ASP A 6 -8.54 -2.95 13.48
C ASP A 6 -7.30 -2.60 14.34
N VAL A 7 -6.42 -3.58 14.54
CA VAL A 7 -5.18 -3.41 15.34
C VAL A 7 -4.24 -2.38 14.72
N PHE A 8 -4.09 -2.40 13.40
CA PHE A 8 -3.20 -1.47 12.72
C PHE A 8 -3.78 -0.05 12.67
N GLY A 9 -5.09 0.10 12.46
CA GLY A 9 -5.77 1.39 12.59
C GLY A 9 -5.63 1.98 13.99
N ARG A 10 -5.71 1.13 15.03
CA ARG A 10 -5.45 1.56 16.40
C ARG A 10 -4.02 2.09 16.58
N ALA A 11 -3.01 1.45 16.00
CA ALA A 11 -1.64 1.94 16.03
C ALA A 11 -1.53 3.31 15.33
N LEU A 12 -2.11 3.45 14.12
CA LEU A 12 -2.14 4.71 13.37
C LEU A 12 -2.80 5.86 14.17
N TRP A 13 -3.93 5.58 14.81
CA TRP A 13 -4.66 6.54 15.64
C TRP A 13 -3.85 6.95 16.86
N GLU A 14 -3.19 6.02 17.55
CA GLU A 14 -2.33 6.35 18.68
C GLU A 14 -1.09 7.14 18.26
N TRP A 15 -0.47 6.82 17.12
CA TRP A 15 0.62 7.61 16.57
C TRP A 15 0.19 9.04 16.22
N ALA A 16 -1.01 9.21 15.65
CA ALA A 16 -1.57 10.54 15.40
C ALA A 16 -1.77 11.34 16.71
N ASN A 17 -1.94 10.65 17.84
CA ASN A 17 -2.04 11.22 19.18
C ASN A 17 -0.69 11.25 19.95
N GLY A 18 0.44 10.96 19.28
CA GLY A 18 1.79 11.13 19.82
C GLY A 18 2.44 9.86 20.41
N SER A 19 1.82 8.69 20.26
CA SER A 19 2.47 7.42 20.61
C SER A 19 3.70 7.16 19.74
N LEU A 20 4.75 6.60 20.34
CA LEU A 20 5.98 6.20 19.65
C LEU A 20 6.16 4.68 19.57
N THR A 21 5.22 3.92 20.14
CA THR A 21 5.28 2.45 20.17
C THR A 21 5.15 1.92 18.74
N PRO A 22 6.10 1.14 18.20
CA PRO A 22 5.92 0.50 16.91
C PRO A 22 4.97 -0.70 17.02
N GLU A 23 4.30 -1.01 15.92
CA GLU A 23 3.62 -2.28 15.73
C GLU A 23 4.61 -3.44 15.62
N VAL A 24 4.14 -4.67 15.79
CA VAL A 24 4.90 -5.89 15.55
C VAL A 24 4.24 -6.65 14.41
N LEU A 25 5.04 -7.06 13.45
CA LEU A 25 4.64 -7.93 12.34
C LEU A 25 4.93 -9.37 12.73
N GLU A 26 3.92 -10.22 12.69
CA GLU A 26 4.05 -11.67 12.84
C GLU A 26 3.73 -12.37 11.52
N ARG A 27 4.45 -13.45 11.22
CA ARG A 27 4.25 -14.32 10.06
C ARG A 27 3.75 -15.69 10.51
N ASP A 28 3.05 -16.39 9.62
CA ASP A 28 2.40 -17.68 9.91
C ASP A 28 3.37 -18.85 10.17
N ASP A 29 4.68 -18.64 9.99
CA ASP A 29 5.75 -19.60 10.32
C ASP A 29 6.45 -19.30 11.66
N GLY A 30 5.91 -18.36 12.46
CA GLY A 30 6.46 -17.98 13.75
C GLY A 30 7.51 -16.87 13.70
N PHE A 31 7.84 -16.34 12.53
CA PHE A 31 8.67 -15.14 12.42
C PHE A 31 7.97 -13.91 13.04
N SER A 32 8.73 -13.07 13.75
CA SER A 32 8.24 -11.83 14.34
C SER A 32 9.32 -10.74 14.27
N GLN A 33 8.93 -9.52 13.94
CA GLN A 33 9.82 -8.35 13.96
C GLN A 33 9.07 -7.07 14.34
N LEU A 34 9.78 -6.07 14.87
CA LEU A 34 9.23 -4.73 14.97
C LEU A 34 8.90 -4.20 13.57
N GLY A 35 7.73 -3.57 13.46
CA GLY A 35 7.27 -2.88 12.27
C GLY A 35 7.92 -1.51 12.12
N ALA A 36 7.38 -0.73 11.18
CA ALA A 36 7.97 0.52 10.79
C ALA A 36 7.63 1.66 11.76
N GLY A 37 6.48 1.58 12.45
CA GLY A 37 6.08 2.55 13.45
C GLY A 37 5.80 3.95 12.91
N PRO A 38 5.65 4.93 13.81
CA PRO A 38 5.28 6.29 13.44
C PRO A 38 6.36 7.00 12.60
N GLU A 39 7.62 6.59 12.72
CA GLU A 39 8.74 7.15 11.96
C GLU A 39 8.57 7.00 10.45
N VAL A 40 7.84 5.98 10.00
CA VAL A 40 7.50 5.80 8.58
C VAL A 40 6.08 6.31 8.30
N TYR A 41 5.08 5.84 9.04
CA TYR A 41 3.67 6.11 8.68
C TYR A 41 3.27 7.58 8.87
N LEU A 42 3.95 8.33 9.72
CA LEU A 42 3.71 9.76 9.96
C LEU A 42 4.84 10.66 9.43
N SER A 43 5.78 10.07 8.68
CA SER A 43 7.00 10.75 8.26
C SER A 43 6.77 11.99 7.40
N ARG A 44 7.66 12.97 7.54
CA ARG A 44 7.66 14.17 6.69
C ARG A 44 8.17 13.82 5.31
N PHE A 45 7.77 14.62 4.31
CA PHE A 45 8.13 14.39 2.92
C PHE A 45 9.63 14.18 2.66
N ALA A 46 10.52 14.86 3.41
CA ALA A 46 11.97 14.69 3.28
C ALA A 46 12.45 13.27 3.61
N ASP A 47 11.73 12.57 4.49
CA ASP A 47 12.10 11.30 5.08
C ASP A 47 11.46 10.10 4.35
N TRP A 48 10.59 10.35 3.36
CA TRP A 48 9.96 9.27 2.57
C TRP A 48 10.98 8.52 1.72
N PRO A 49 10.75 7.25 1.34
CA PRO A 49 11.55 6.55 0.36
C PRO A 49 11.79 7.37 -0.93
N ALA A 50 13.02 7.32 -1.46
CA ALA A 50 13.41 8.13 -2.61
C ALA A 50 12.53 7.87 -3.86
N ALA A 51 12.02 6.64 -4.01
CA ALA A 51 11.09 6.28 -5.08
C ALA A 51 9.74 7.02 -4.93
N GLU A 52 9.12 6.96 -3.75
CA GLU A 52 7.88 7.71 -3.44
C GLU A 52 8.07 9.21 -3.65
N ARG A 53 9.17 9.80 -3.13
CA ARG A 53 9.43 11.25 -3.29
C ARG A 53 9.50 11.66 -4.76
N ARG A 54 10.09 10.83 -5.62
CA ARG A 54 10.16 11.11 -7.06
C ARG A 54 8.81 10.90 -7.73
N ALA A 55 8.07 9.86 -7.35
CA ALA A 55 6.76 9.55 -7.91
C ALA A 55 5.71 10.61 -7.57
N VAL A 56 5.67 11.08 -6.32
CA VAL A 56 4.65 12.06 -5.88
C VAL A 56 4.74 13.38 -6.65
N ARG A 57 5.93 13.74 -7.15
CA ARG A 57 6.15 14.94 -7.97
C ARG A 57 5.53 14.84 -9.36
N LEU A 58 5.21 13.63 -9.83
CA LEU A 58 4.54 13.40 -11.11
C LEU A 58 3.02 13.54 -11.02
N LEU A 59 2.46 13.52 -9.79
CA LEU A 59 1.02 13.57 -9.57
C LEU A 59 0.46 14.94 -9.98
N ARG A 60 -0.71 14.91 -10.64
CA ARG A 60 -1.43 16.07 -11.19
C ARG A 60 -2.93 15.79 -11.28
N GLY A 61 -3.77 16.80 -11.28
CA GLY A 61 -5.23 16.61 -11.30
C GLY A 61 -5.74 16.05 -9.97
N ARG A 62 -6.86 15.33 -10.01
CA ARG A 62 -7.50 14.76 -8.82
C ARG A 62 -6.90 13.41 -8.46
N VAL A 63 -6.58 13.19 -7.18
CA VAL A 63 -5.85 12.01 -6.71
C VAL A 63 -6.67 11.23 -5.68
N ILE A 64 -6.65 9.90 -5.76
CA ILE A 64 -7.13 9.02 -4.70
C ILE A 64 -5.94 8.26 -4.09
N ASP A 65 -5.78 8.36 -2.78
CA ASP A 65 -4.70 7.72 -2.00
C ASP A 65 -5.26 6.46 -1.31
N VAL A 66 -5.01 5.29 -1.90
CA VAL A 66 -5.57 4.01 -1.46
C VAL A 66 -4.68 3.36 -0.40
N GLY A 67 -5.27 3.03 0.74
CA GLY A 67 -4.55 2.65 1.96
C GLY A 67 -3.81 3.86 2.53
N CYS A 68 -4.52 4.99 2.66
CA CYS A 68 -3.91 6.27 3.05
C CYS A 68 -3.31 6.25 4.47
N GLY A 69 -3.70 5.29 5.31
CA GLY A 69 -3.31 5.22 6.71
C GLY A 69 -3.65 6.55 7.42
N ALA A 70 -2.69 7.09 8.17
CA ALA A 70 -2.83 8.38 8.82
C ALA A 70 -2.76 9.59 7.85
N GLY A 71 -2.79 9.39 6.53
CA GLY A 71 -2.95 10.48 5.55
C GLY A 71 -1.66 11.18 5.14
N ARG A 72 -0.49 10.56 5.32
CA ARG A 72 0.82 11.16 5.00
C ARG A 72 0.89 11.70 3.57
N VAL A 73 0.39 10.94 2.58
CA VAL A 73 0.40 11.35 1.18
C VAL A 73 -0.67 12.43 0.91
N ALA A 74 -1.89 12.22 1.39
CA ALA A 74 -2.97 13.20 1.27
C ALA A 74 -2.58 14.59 1.82
N LEU A 75 -2.01 14.66 3.03
CA LEU A 75 -1.54 15.92 3.63
C LEU A 75 -0.49 16.63 2.76
N HIS A 76 0.45 15.87 2.20
CA HIS A 76 1.47 16.44 1.31
C HIS A 76 0.86 17.02 0.03
N LEU A 77 -0.11 16.33 -0.57
CA LEU A 77 -0.79 16.77 -1.79
C LEU A 77 -1.71 17.96 -1.54
N GLN A 78 -2.44 17.97 -0.42
CA GLN A 78 -3.22 19.13 0.03
C GLN A 78 -2.33 20.36 0.22
N GLY A 79 -1.15 20.21 0.84
CA GLY A 79 -0.18 21.29 1.00
C GLY A 79 0.37 21.85 -0.33
N ARG A 80 0.20 21.10 -1.43
CA ARG A 80 0.51 21.53 -2.81
C ARG A 80 -0.71 22.12 -3.54
N GLY A 81 -1.84 22.28 -2.86
CA GLY A 81 -3.10 22.76 -3.44
C GLY A 81 -3.78 21.75 -4.37
N MET A 82 -3.49 20.45 -4.23
CA MET A 82 -4.11 19.41 -5.03
C MET A 82 -5.39 18.88 -4.38
N ASP A 83 -6.36 18.52 -5.22
CA ASP A 83 -7.57 17.79 -4.82
C ASP A 83 -7.21 16.31 -4.61
N VAL A 84 -7.31 15.85 -3.37
CA VAL A 84 -6.96 14.50 -2.96
C VAL A 84 -7.99 13.93 -2.00
N VAL A 85 -8.36 12.68 -2.24
CA VAL A 85 -9.22 11.88 -1.36
C VAL A 85 -8.38 10.74 -0.78
N GLY A 86 -8.31 10.66 0.55
CA GLY A 86 -7.76 9.48 1.23
C GLY A 86 -8.78 8.35 1.27
N VAL A 87 -8.35 7.10 1.11
CA VAL A 87 -9.20 5.93 1.31
C VAL A 87 -8.47 4.90 2.17
N ASP A 88 -9.14 4.43 3.20
CA ASP A 88 -8.66 3.31 4.02
C ASP A 88 -9.85 2.43 4.45
N SER A 89 -9.64 1.13 4.63
CA SER A 89 -10.68 0.23 5.11
C SER A 89 -10.82 0.26 6.64
N SER A 90 -9.83 0.81 7.34
CA SER A 90 -9.81 0.98 8.78
C SER A 90 -10.53 2.26 9.21
N PRO A 91 -11.61 2.17 10.01
CA PRO A 91 -12.24 3.35 10.60
C PRO A 91 -11.27 4.18 11.46
N LEU A 92 -10.35 3.53 12.19
CA LEU A 92 -9.37 4.23 13.03
C LEU A 92 -8.27 4.91 12.20
N ALA A 93 -7.88 4.35 11.05
CA ALA A 93 -7.00 5.03 10.11
C ALA A 93 -7.64 6.29 9.52
N VAL A 94 -8.94 6.21 9.18
CA VAL A 94 -9.72 7.37 8.72
C VAL A 94 -9.75 8.46 9.79
N GLU A 95 -10.05 8.09 11.04
CA GLU A 95 -10.04 9.03 12.16
C GLU A 95 -8.64 9.64 12.36
N ALA A 96 -7.57 8.82 12.28
CA ALA A 96 -6.19 9.29 12.38
C ALA A 96 -5.83 10.31 11.28
N ALA A 97 -6.24 10.06 10.05
CA ALA A 97 -6.04 10.98 8.92
C ALA A 97 -6.80 12.30 9.12
N GLN A 98 -8.04 12.23 9.57
CA GLN A 98 -8.87 13.41 9.87
C GLN A 98 -8.28 14.24 11.03
N LEU A 99 -7.85 13.60 12.12
CA LEU A 99 -7.18 14.24 13.25
C LEU A 99 -5.93 15.01 12.82
N ARG A 100 -5.21 14.51 11.81
CA ARG A 100 -4.03 15.17 11.26
C ARG A 100 -4.33 16.25 10.21
N GLY A 101 -5.61 16.44 9.84
CA GLY A 101 -6.05 17.51 8.95
C GLY A 101 -6.26 17.12 7.48
N VAL A 102 -6.43 15.83 7.17
CA VAL A 102 -6.91 15.44 5.83
C VAL A 102 -8.37 15.87 5.69
N GLN A 103 -8.68 16.59 4.61
CA GLN A 103 -9.97 17.24 4.38
C GLN A 103 -11.04 16.26 3.92
N GLU A 104 -10.69 15.31 3.06
CA GLU A 104 -11.60 14.29 2.55
C GLU A 104 -10.98 12.88 2.68
N VAL A 105 -11.66 12.02 3.45
CA VAL A 105 -11.24 10.63 3.67
C VAL A 105 -12.47 9.73 3.64
N TRP A 106 -12.41 8.63 2.89
CA TRP A 106 -13.48 7.63 2.82
C TRP A 106 -13.08 6.33 3.51
N CYS A 107 -13.96 5.81 4.36
CA CYS A 107 -13.79 4.48 4.96
C CYS A 107 -14.31 3.40 4.00
N ARG A 108 -13.46 2.90 3.10
CA ARG A 108 -13.82 1.93 2.05
C ARG A 108 -12.63 1.02 1.70
N THR A 109 -12.93 -0.16 1.16
CA THR A 109 -11.90 -0.99 0.49
C THR A 109 -11.68 -0.49 -0.94
N ILE A 110 -10.61 -0.97 -1.59
CA ILE A 110 -10.30 -0.62 -2.98
C ILE A 110 -11.40 -1.07 -3.96
N GLU A 111 -12.05 -2.21 -3.69
CA GLU A 111 -13.19 -2.72 -4.47
C GLU A 111 -14.44 -1.86 -4.27
N GLY A 112 -14.56 -1.16 -3.14
CA GLY A 112 -15.68 -0.23 -2.88
C GLY A 112 -15.62 1.09 -3.65
N LEU A 113 -14.70 1.23 -4.64
CA LEU A 113 -14.44 2.47 -5.38
C LEU A 113 -14.95 2.46 -6.83
N GLU A 114 -15.56 1.37 -7.28
CA GLU A 114 -16.00 1.15 -8.67
C GLU A 114 -16.78 2.33 -9.29
N ASP A 115 -17.69 2.95 -8.55
CA ASP A 115 -18.54 4.04 -9.05
C ASP A 115 -17.89 5.44 -9.00
N ARG A 116 -16.72 5.55 -8.37
CA ARG A 116 -16.04 6.83 -8.10
C ARG A 116 -14.67 6.96 -8.74
N ILE A 117 -14.03 5.84 -9.08
CA ILE A 117 -12.64 5.86 -9.54
C ILE A 117 -12.47 6.66 -10.86
N GLY A 118 -13.52 6.77 -11.67
CA GLY A 118 -13.53 7.57 -12.89
C GLY A 118 -13.37 9.08 -12.67
N GLU A 119 -13.54 9.58 -11.45
CA GLU A 119 -13.33 10.99 -11.09
C GLU A 119 -11.83 11.35 -10.99
N PHE A 120 -10.94 10.35 -10.86
CA PHE A 120 -9.53 10.56 -10.50
C PHE A 120 -8.57 10.44 -11.68
N ASP A 121 -7.57 11.31 -11.72
CA ASP A 121 -6.44 11.26 -12.67
C ASP A 121 -5.35 10.31 -12.21
N TRP A 122 -5.22 10.14 -10.88
CA TRP A 122 -4.28 9.22 -10.26
C TRP A 122 -4.87 8.42 -9.13
N ILE A 123 -4.45 7.16 -9.08
CA ILE A 123 -4.57 6.27 -7.93
C ILE A 123 -3.17 6.11 -7.34
N VAL A 124 -3.00 6.37 -6.05
CA VAL A 124 -1.73 6.22 -5.33
C VAL A 124 -1.82 5.04 -4.38
N MET A 125 -0.78 4.21 -4.36
CA MET A 125 -0.65 3.04 -3.48
C MET A 125 0.81 2.96 -3.00
N PHE A 126 1.22 3.88 -2.11
CA PHE A 126 2.56 3.94 -1.51
C PHE A 126 2.64 3.10 -0.22
N GLY A 127 3.82 2.94 0.39
CA GLY A 127 4.02 2.09 1.57
C GLY A 127 3.95 0.58 1.26
N ASN A 128 4.38 0.16 0.07
CA ASN A 128 4.16 -1.19 -0.47
C ASN A 128 2.67 -1.61 -0.58
N ASN A 129 1.74 -0.67 -0.72
CA ASN A 129 0.30 -0.96 -0.77
C ASN A 129 -0.15 -1.84 -1.96
N PHE A 130 0.72 -2.18 -2.92
CA PHE A 130 0.42 -3.30 -3.83
C PHE A 130 0.08 -4.59 -3.08
N GLY A 131 0.62 -4.77 -1.86
CA GLY A 131 0.34 -5.94 -1.05
C GLY A 131 -1.08 -6.03 -0.53
N ILE A 132 -1.86 -4.93 -0.52
CA ILE A 132 -3.30 -4.95 -0.24
C ILE A 132 -4.04 -5.89 -1.20
N LEU A 133 -3.48 -6.16 -2.38
CA LEU A 133 -4.04 -7.07 -3.39
C LEU A 133 -3.85 -8.56 -3.07
N GLU A 134 -3.15 -8.89 -1.97
CA GLU A 134 -2.98 -10.22 -1.34
C GLU A 134 -2.27 -11.29 -2.17
N ASN A 135 -2.70 -11.54 -3.40
CA ASN A 135 -2.19 -12.61 -4.26
C ASN A 135 -2.31 -12.24 -5.76
N PRO A 136 -1.57 -12.92 -6.66
CA PRO A 136 -1.60 -12.63 -8.09
C PRO A 136 -2.97 -12.63 -8.76
N GLN A 137 -3.87 -13.52 -8.34
CA GLN A 137 -5.19 -13.65 -8.96
C GLN A 137 -6.05 -12.45 -8.58
N ARG A 138 -6.17 -12.16 -7.28
CA ARG A 138 -6.90 -10.99 -6.79
C ARG A 138 -6.30 -9.67 -7.30
N ALA A 139 -4.98 -9.58 -7.39
CA ALA A 139 -4.32 -8.42 -8.00
C ALA A 139 -4.75 -8.17 -9.44
N ARG A 140 -4.88 -9.23 -10.25
CA ARG A 140 -5.35 -9.10 -11.64
C ARG A 140 -6.82 -8.71 -11.71
N GLU A 141 -7.67 -9.27 -10.85
CA GLU A 141 -9.10 -8.95 -10.77
C GLU A 141 -9.30 -7.47 -10.42
N VAL A 142 -8.74 -7.02 -9.29
CA VAL A 142 -8.85 -5.63 -8.84
C VAL A 142 -8.27 -4.65 -9.87
N LEU A 143 -7.10 -4.94 -10.46
CA LEU A 143 -6.54 -4.08 -11.50
C LEU A 143 -7.46 -3.99 -12.74
N SER A 144 -8.10 -5.10 -13.13
CA SER A 144 -9.04 -5.12 -14.25
C SER A 144 -10.30 -4.31 -13.94
N ASP A 145 -10.81 -4.38 -12.72
CA ASP A 145 -11.95 -3.59 -12.28
C ASP A 145 -11.61 -2.09 -12.23
N LEU A 146 -10.44 -1.73 -11.67
CA LEU A 146 -9.95 -0.35 -11.71
C LEU A 146 -9.78 0.14 -13.16
N ALA A 147 -9.28 -0.71 -14.07
CA ALA A 147 -9.19 -0.37 -15.48
C ALA A 147 -10.57 -0.13 -16.09
N ARG A 148 -11.57 -0.94 -15.76
CA ARG A 148 -12.94 -0.80 -16.28
C ARG A 148 -13.55 0.56 -15.93
N TRP A 149 -13.38 1.00 -14.69
CA TRP A 149 -14.09 2.16 -14.13
C TRP A 149 -13.32 3.48 -14.18
N SER A 150 -12.01 3.44 -14.41
CA SER A 150 -11.20 4.66 -14.54
C SER A 150 -11.62 5.50 -15.77
N LYS A 151 -10.95 6.61 -16.03
CA LYS A 151 -11.01 7.30 -17.33
C LYS A 151 -9.77 6.97 -18.18
N PRO A 152 -9.84 7.00 -19.53
CA PRO A 152 -8.66 6.87 -20.37
C PRO A 152 -7.55 7.84 -19.95
N GLY A 153 -6.31 7.34 -19.89
CA GLY A 153 -5.16 8.14 -19.45
C GLY A 153 -5.02 8.33 -17.93
N ALA A 154 -5.94 7.77 -17.13
CA ALA A 154 -5.72 7.65 -15.68
C ALA A 154 -4.46 6.83 -15.39
N ARG A 155 -3.80 7.10 -14.26
CA ARG A 155 -2.54 6.47 -13.89
C ARG A 155 -2.57 5.90 -12.48
N ILE A 156 -1.81 4.85 -12.24
CA ILE A 156 -1.54 4.32 -10.90
C ILE A 156 -0.07 4.58 -10.57
N ALA A 157 0.21 5.19 -9.41
CA ALA A 157 1.53 5.21 -8.81
C ALA A 157 1.55 4.21 -7.65
N VAL A 158 2.07 3.01 -7.91
CA VAL A 158 2.01 1.89 -6.96
C VAL A 158 3.39 1.43 -6.54
N GLU A 159 3.60 1.29 -5.25
CA GLU A 159 4.83 0.79 -4.66
C GLU A 159 4.75 -0.71 -4.37
N SER A 160 5.85 -1.40 -4.69
CA SER A 160 6.14 -2.74 -4.18
C SER A 160 7.65 -2.89 -4.03
N THR A 161 8.08 -4.06 -3.62
CA THR A 161 9.50 -4.36 -3.40
C THR A 161 9.82 -5.78 -3.80
N ASN A 162 11.09 -6.01 -4.11
CA ASN A 162 11.58 -7.35 -4.41
C ASN A 162 11.71 -8.16 -3.12
N ALA A 163 10.78 -9.11 -2.93
CA ALA A 163 10.78 -10.01 -1.80
C ALA A 163 12.11 -10.78 -1.64
N TYR A 164 12.81 -11.06 -2.74
CA TYR A 164 13.92 -12.03 -2.74
C TYR A 164 15.30 -11.42 -2.45
N GLY A 165 15.37 -10.09 -2.28
CA GLY A 165 16.62 -9.33 -2.18
C GLY A 165 16.83 -8.57 -0.88
N GLY A 166 16.04 -8.86 0.17
CA GLY A 166 16.11 -8.17 1.46
C GLY A 166 15.34 -6.84 1.53
N GLY A 167 14.59 -6.49 0.48
CA GLY A 167 13.82 -5.25 0.41
C GLY A 167 12.41 -5.32 0.99
N ALA A 168 11.92 -6.52 1.33
CA ALA A 168 10.60 -6.74 1.92
C ALA A 168 10.74 -6.98 3.44
N PRO A 169 10.01 -6.23 4.28
CA PRO A 169 9.92 -6.52 5.71
C PRO A 169 9.47 -7.96 5.95
N GLY A 170 10.20 -8.68 6.79
CA GLY A 170 9.83 -10.03 7.20
C GLY A 170 9.86 -11.05 6.08
N PHE A 171 10.76 -10.89 5.10
CA PHE A 171 10.92 -11.85 4.02
C PHE A 171 12.35 -12.42 3.98
N ASP A 172 12.45 -13.73 3.86
CA ASP A 172 13.72 -14.46 3.71
C ASP A 172 13.62 -15.54 2.62
N ARG A 173 14.76 -16.15 2.28
CA ARG A 173 14.82 -17.19 1.24
C ARG A 173 14.09 -18.47 1.66
N THR A 174 13.92 -18.74 2.94
CA THR A 174 13.22 -19.94 3.42
C THR A 174 11.73 -19.85 3.12
N TYR A 175 11.12 -18.70 3.45
CA TYR A 175 9.69 -18.47 3.17
C TYR A 175 9.38 -18.47 1.67
N TYR A 176 10.29 -17.90 0.87
CA TYR A 176 10.24 -18.00 -0.59
C TYR A 176 10.14 -19.46 -1.09
N HIS A 177 11.04 -20.32 -0.61
CA HIS A 177 11.08 -21.72 -1.02
C HIS A 177 9.84 -22.46 -0.52
N HIS A 178 9.38 -22.17 0.70
CA HIS A 178 8.14 -22.71 1.24
C HIS A 178 6.94 -22.39 0.33
N ASN A 179 6.74 -21.11 -0.04
CA ASN A 179 5.67 -20.72 -0.95
C ASN A 179 5.72 -21.47 -2.28
N LYS A 180 6.92 -21.61 -2.86
CA LYS A 180 7.10 -22.37 -4.11
C LYS A 180 6.70 -23.83 -3.97
N THR A 181 7.07 -24.49 -2.87
CA THR A 181 6.66 -25.89 -2.62
C THR A 181 5.15 -26.04 -2.46
N MET A 182 4.48 -24.99 -1.98
CA MET A 182 3.02 -24.95 -1.81
C MET A 182 2.28 -24.44 -3.06
N GLY A 183 2.98 -24.16 -4.16
CA GLY A 183 2.37 -23.59 -5.39
C GLY A 183 1.89 -22.15 -5.23
N ARG A 184 2.25 -21.45 -4.16
CA ARG A 184 1.92 -20.04 -3.93
C ARG A 184 2.87 -19.11 -4.70
N ALA A 185 2.42 -17.88 -4.92
CA ALA A 185 3.29 -16.84 -5.46
C ALA A 185 4.47 -16.64 -4.51
N PRO A 186 5.73 -16.61 -4.98
CA PRO A 186 6.84 -16.67 -4.04
C PRO A 186 6.90 -15.47 -3.11
N GLY A 187 6.51 -14.27 -3.57
CA GLY A 187 6.43 -13.04 -2.75
C GLY A 187 5.11 -12.84 -1.97
N GLN A 188 4.19 -13.80 -1.97
CA GLN A 188 2.98 -13.75 -1.14
C GLN A 188 3.34 -14.13 0.30
N ILE A 189 2.88 -13.38 1.29
CA ILE A 189 3.19 -13.62 2.70
C ILE A 189 1.90 -13.54 3.52
N ARG A 190 1.79 -14.39 4.53
CA ARG A 190 0.67 -14.34 5.47
C ARG A 190 1.14 -13.71 6.77
N LEU A 191 0.55 -12.57 7.13
CA LEU A 191 0.97 -11.72 8.24
C LEU A 191 -0.20 -11.40 9.16
N ARG A 192 0.11 -10.98 10.38
CA ARG A 192 -0.81 -10.24 11.25
C ARG A 192 -0.06 -9.15 11.99
N PHE A 193 -0.79 -8.11 12.40
CA PHE A 193 -0.26 -7.08 13.27
C PHE A 193 -0.54 -7.43 14.74
N ARG A 194 0.44 -7.13 15.58
CA ARG A 194 0.28 -7.00 17.03
C ARG A 194 0.65 -5.59 17.43
N PHE A 195 -0.15 -4.97 18.29
CA PHE A 195 0.12 -3.64 18.81
C PHE A 195 -0.25 -3.64 20.29
N GLU A 196 0.74 -3.43 21.15
CA GLU A 196 0.62 -3.67 22.59
C GLU A 196 0.04 -5.07 22.89
N GLU A 197 -1.04 -5.15 23.66
CA GLU A 197 -1.75 -6.38 24.03
C GLU A 197 -2.78 -6.85 22.98
N MET A 198 -2.90 -6.15 21.85
CA MET A 198 -3.87 -6.46 20.79
C MET A 198 -3.22 -7.27 19.67
N VAL A 199 -3.92 -8.31 19.22
CA VAL A 199 -3.51 -9.18 18.12
C VAL A 199 -4.60 -9.17 17.05
N GLY A 200 -4.21 -8.82 15.83
CA GLY A 200 -5.11 -8.73 14.69
C GLY A 200 -5.32 -10.07 13.98
N PRO A 201 -6.25 -10.13 13.03
CA PRO A 201 -6.46 -11.31 12.20
C PRO A 201 -5.27 -11.53 11.26
N TRP A 202 -5.12 -12.78 10.79
CA TRP A 202 -4.20 -13.09 9.70
C TRP A 202 -4.75 -12.57 8.37
N PHE A 203 -3.90 -11.97 7.55
CA PHE A 203 -4.18 -11.54 6.19
C PHE A 203 -3.02 -11.90 5.27
N ASP A 204 -3.28 -11.96 3.97
CA ASP A 204 -2.24 -12.14 2.96
C ASP A 204 -1.71 -10.79 2.47
N TRP A 205 -0.46 -10.74 2.06
CA TRP A 205 0.18 -9.56 1.51
C TRP A 205 1.07 -9.96 0.34
N LEU A 206 1.09 -9.16 -0.71
CA LEU A 206 1.82 -9.48 -1.94
C LEU A 206 2.97 -8.51 -2.21
N TYR A 207 4.19 -9.04 -2.19
CA TYR A 207 5.36 -8.35 -2.72
C TYR A 207 5.70 -8.88 -4.12
N VAL A 208 5.99 -7.97 -5.04
CA VAL A 208 6.37 -8.34 -6.41
C VAL A 208 7.61 -7.57 -6.84
N SER A 209 8.52 -8.27 -7.52
CA SER A 209 9.60 -7.62 -8.25
C SER A 209 9.05 -6.86 -9.46
N ARG A 210 9.87 -5.94 -10.00
CA ARG A 210 9.56 -5.16 -11.22
C ARG A 210 9.13 -6.06 -12.39
N ARG A 211 9.75 -7.23 -12.54
CA ARG A 211 9.42 -8.21 -13.60
C ARG A 211 8.14 -8.99 -13.32
N GLU A 212 7.80 -9.22 -12.05
CA GLU A 212 6.54 -9.85 -11.66
C GLU A 212 5.38 -8.88 -11.87
N MET A 213 5.53 -7.61 -11.48
CA MET A 213 4.58 -6.54 -11.77
C MET A 213 4.24 -6.49 -13.27
N GLN A 214 5.26 -6.38 -14.14
CA GLN A 214 5.06 -6.37 -15.60
C GLN A 214 4.30 -7.59 -16.13
N ARG A 215 4.49 -8.77 -15.53
CA ARG A 215 3.78 -9.99 -15.93
C ARG A 215 2.33 -9.98 -15.45
N LEU A 216 2.09 -9.52 -14.22
CA LEU A 216 0.75 -9.44 -13.64
C LEU A 216 -0.15 -8.48 -14.40
N LEU A 217 0.40 -7.40 -14.94
CA LEU A 217 -0.36 -6.38 -15.68
C LEU A 217 -0.95 -6.87 -17.00
N ARG A 218 -0.43 -7.95 -17.59
CA ARG A 218 -0.88 -8.43 -18.91
C ARG A 218 -2.37 -8.76 -18.92
N GLY A 219 -3.14 -8.06 -19.75
CA GLY A 219 -4.59 -8.28 -19.87
C GLY A 219 -5.41 -7.71 -18.71
N THR A 220 -4.84 -6.82 -17.88
CA THR A 220 -5.57 -6.10 -16.82
C THR A 220 -6.09 -4.72 -17.27
N GLY A 221 -5.81 -4.30 -18.51
CA GLY A 221 -6.12 -2.95 -18.99
C GLY A 221 -5.16 -1.86 -18.49
N TRP A 222 -4.04 -2.25 -17.90
CA TRP A 222 -2.95 -1.37 -17.49
C TRP A 222 -1.64 -1.82 -18.12
N HIS A 223 -0.83 -0.86 -18.56
CA HIS A 223 0.56 -1.09 -18.93
C HIS A 223 1.51 -0.29 -18.07
N GLN A 224 2.73 -0.82 -17.90
CA GLN A 224 3.76 -0.16 -17.10
C GLN A 224 4.48 0.91 -17.93
N LEU A 225 4.18 2.18 -17.67
CA LEU A 225 4.81 3.31 -18.34
C LEU A 225 6.25 3.54 -17.86
N LYS A 226 6.49 3.44 -16.54
CA LYS A 226 7.81 3.69 -15.95
C LYS A 226 8.00 2.99 -14.62
N VAL A 227 9.24 2.75 -14.23
CA VAL A 227 9.63 2.36 -12.87
C VAL A 227 10.58 3.39 -12.28
N ILE A 228 10.35 3.74 -11.03
CA ILE A 228 11.15 4.68 -10.25
C ILE A 228 11.75 3.91 -9.08
N GLY A 229 13.09 3.88 -9.00
CA GLY A 229 13.84 3.09 -8.02
C GLY A 229 15.12 2.57 -8.67
N THR A 230 16.25 2.68 -8.00
CA THR A 230 17.58 2.41 -8.59
C THR A 230 18.10 1.03 -8.21
N ALA A 231 18.11 0.69 -6.92
CA ALA A 231 18.60 -0.61 -6.49
C ALA A 231 17.56 -1.72 -6.69
N LEU A 232 18.02 -2.94 -6.99
CA LEU A 232 17.16 -4.12 -7.16
C LEU A 232 16.60 -4.69 -5.84
N GLY A 233 17.20 -4.30 -4.71
CA GLY A 233 16.77 -4.67 -3.36
C GLY A 233 16.02 -3.57 -2.61
N GLU A 234 15.80 -2.39 -3.22
CA GLU A 234 15.01 -1.32 -2.61
C GLU A 234 13.56 -1.35 -3.14
N PRO A 235 12.59 -0.85 -2.34
CA PRO A 235 11.26 -0.55 -2.83
C PRO A 235 11.30 0.34 -4.08
N TYR A 236 10.35 0.11 -4.98
CA TYR A 236 10.21 0.84 -6.23
C TYR A 236 8.76 1.26 -6.44
N VAL A 237 8.57 2.36 -7.15
CA VAL A 237 7.24 2.80 -7.60
C VAL A 237 7.11 2.51 -9.09
N ALA A 238 6.09 1.73 -9.47
CA ALA A 238 5.67 1.60 -10.86
C ALA A 238 4.61 2.66 -11.18
N ILE A 239 4.80 3.34 -12.30
CA ILE A 239 3.78 4.20 -12.91
C ILE A 239 3.09 3.37 -13.97
N LEU A 240 1.80 3.09 -13.74
CA LEU A 240 0.92 2.39 -14.65
C LEU A 240 0.03 3.40 -15.35
N GLU A 241 -0.26 3.16 -16.62
CA GLU A 241 -1.22 3.96 -17.39
C GLU A 241 -2.30 3.04 -17.92
N ARG A 242 -3.55 3.50 -17.84
CA ARG A 242 -4.70 2.77 -18.35
C ARG A 242 -4.59 2.70 -19.87
N ASP A 243 -4.80 1.52 -20.43
CA ASP A 243 -4.87 1.31 -21.86
C ASP A 243 -6.03 2.14 -22.47
N GLN A 244 -5.89 2.51 -23.75
CA GLN A 244 -6.93 3.27 -24.46
C GLN A 244 -8.17 2.42 -24.76
#